data_AF-G6C6F2-F1
#
_entry.id   AF-G6C6F2-F1
#
_cell.length_a   1.000
_cell.length_b   1.000
_cell.length_c   1.000
_cell.angle_alpha   90.00
_cell.angle_beta   90.00
_cell.angle_gamma   90.00
#
_symmetry.space_group_name_H-M   'P 1'
#
loop_
_entity.id
_entity.type
_entity.pdbx_description
1 polymer ?
#
loop_
_entity_poly.entity_id
_entity_poly.type
_entity_poly.pdbx_seq_one_letter_code
_entity_poly.pdbx_strand_id
1 'polypeptide(L)'
;MLLVFISLGMIFGENGIFKIPYDNYELSRDICSFALIYIIFFGGFGTNLSMARGIIKKSLILSSLGVIFTSLLTGLFAHYVLKLDWYSSLLIGSVLGSTDAASVFAILRSHKLNLKENTASLLEIESGSNDPFAYVLTIAFLTLSKGSLNLPLLLFKQVCFGLAVGYIFAKVSRYIIRKVNNIDSGMSMALITASMLLSYSTSEFIGGMII
;
A
#
# COMPACT_ATOMS: atom_id res chain seq x y z
N MET A 1 11.34 -15.45 4.46
CA MET A 1 12.26 -14.30 4.34
C MET A 1 11.92 -13.16 5.29
N LEU A 2 10.64 -12.82 5.52
CA LEU A 2 10.24 -11.74 6.45
C LEU A 2 10.86 -11.86 7.86
N LEU A 3 10.81 -13.06 8.47
CA LEU A 3 11.43 -13.30 9.78
C LEU A 3 12.93 -12.99 9.80
N VAL A 4 13.65 -13.29 8.71
CA VAL A 4 15.08 -13.01 8.61
C VAL A 4 15.35 -11.50 8.60
N PHE A 5 14.55 -10.72 7.85
CA PHE A 5 14.66 -9.26 7.86
C PHE A 5 14.28 -8.65 9.21
N ILE A 6 13.26 -9.19 9.90
CA ILE A 6 12.92 -8.76 11.27
C ILE A 6 14.07 -9.06 12.22
N SER A 7 14.64 -10.28 12.19
CA SER A 7 15.78 -10.64 13.02
C SER A 7 17.00 -9.77 12.75
N LEU A 8 17.29 -9.48 11.48
CA LEU A 8 18.32 -8.52 11.09
C LEU A 8 18.04 -7.13 11.69
N GLY A 9 16.83 -6.61 11.53
CA GLY A 9 16.43 -5.33 12.13
C GLY A 9 16.59 -5.30 13.65
N MET A 10 16.24 -6.38 14.35
CA MET A 10 16.44 -6.51 15.79
C MET A 10 17.91 -6.57 16.20
N ILE A 11 18.76 -7.25 15.42
CA ILE A 11 20.21 -7.35 15.66
C ILE A 11 20.89 -5.99 15.47
N PHE A 12 20.47 -5.23 14.47
CA PHE A 12 21.06 -3.94 14.13
C PHE A 12 20.45 -2.76 14.92
N GLY A 13 19.21 -2.87 15.37
CA GLY A 13 18.50 -1.81 16.08
C GLY A 13 19.10 -1.45 17.45
N GLU A 14 18.48 -0.48 18.10
CA GLU A 14 18.97 0.12 19.35
C GLU A 14 19.15 -0.90 20.48
N ASN A 15 18.21 -1.86 20.59
CA ASN A 15 18.27 -2.98 21.55
C ASN A 15 19.09 -4.17 21.06
N GLY A 16 19.70 -4.06 19.89
CA GLY A 16 20.46 -5.12 19.22
C GLY A 16 21.93 -5.17 19.62
N ILE A 17 22.67 -5.99 18.90
CA ILE A 17 24.12 -6.17 19.07
C ILE A 17 24.87 -4.92 18.58
N PHE A 18 24.45 -4.35 17.45
CA PHE A 18 25.12 -3.20 16.84
C PHE A 18 24.66 -1.84 17.40
N LYS A 19 23.54 -1.82 18.13
CA LYS A 19 23.00 -0.64 18.83
C LYS A 19 22.95 0.62 17.96
N ILE A 20 22.46 0.50 16.73
CA ILE A 20 22.29 1.68 15.87
C ILE A 20 21.18 2.55 16.49
N PRO A 21 21.46 3.83 16.80
CA PRO A 21 20.48 4.71 17.41
C PRO A 21 19.30 4.94 16.45
N TYR A 22 18.09 4.97 17.01
CA TYR A 22 16.86 5.23 16.27
C TYR A 22 16.22 6.53 16.77
N ASP A 23 16.75 7.65 16.30
CA ASP A 23 16.36 9.00 16.68
C ASP A 23 15.64 9.77 15.55
N ASN A 24 15.83 9.35 14.30
CA ASN A 24 15.24 10.00 13.13
C ASN A 24 14.01 9.27 12.57
N TYR A 25 12.85 9.61 13.14
CA TYR A 25 11.55 9.11 12.67
C TYR A 25 11.18 9.63 11.28
N GLU A 26 11.63 10.83 10.90
CA GLU A 26 11.34 11.42 9.58
C GLU A 26 12.06 10.66 8.47
N LEU A 27 13.35 10.37 8.66
CA LEU A 27 14.12 9.55 7.72
C LEU A 27 13.48 8.17 7.52
N SER A 28 13.03 7.56 8.61
CA SER A 28 12.39 6.24 8.56
C SER A 28 11.06 6.29 7.81
N ARG A 29 10.25 7.32 8.05
CA ARG A 29 9.03 7.58 7.29
C ARG A 29 9.34 7.75 5.81
N ASP A 30 10.34 8.56 5.46
CA ASP A 30 10.64 8.89 4.07
C ASP A 30 11.18 7.66 3.31
N ILE A 31 12.03 6.85 3.94
CA ILE A 31 12.50 5.56 3.38
C ILE A 31 11.31 4.60 3.19
N CYS A 32 10.44 4.47 4.19
CA CYS A 32 9.26 3.62 4.10
C CYS A 32 8.31 4.08 3.00
N SER A 33 8.01 5.37 2.90
CA SER A 33 7.18 5.94 1.83
C SER A 33 7.79 5.69 0.47
N PHE A 34 9.09 5.94 0.31
CA PHE A 34 9.80 5.68 -0.94
C PHE A 34 9.71 4.20 -1.33
N ALA A 35 10.00 3.28 -0.41
CA ALA A 35 9.89 1.84 -0.66
C ALA A 35 8.45 1.43 -1.01
N LEU A 36 7.45 1.95 -0.30
CA LEU A 36 6.05 1.61 -0.50
C LEU A 36 5.54 2.05 -1.88
N ILE A 37 5.96 3.21 -2.38
CA ILE A 37 5.67 3.66 -3.76
C ILE A 37 6.12 2.60 -4.77
N TYR A 38 7.36 2.11 -4.64
CA TYR A 38 7.87 1.08 -5.54
C TYR A 38 7.13 -0.26 -5.40
N ILE A 39 6.84 -0.69 -4.17
CA ILE A 39 6.14 -1.96 -3.90
C ILE A 39 4.74 -1.93 -4.55
N ILE A 40 3.96 -0.89 -4.29
CA ILE A 40 2.61 -0.74 -4.84
C ILE A 40 2.66 -0.58 -6.36
N PHE A 41 3.58 0.24 -6.87
CA PHE A 41 3.72 0.44 -8.32
C PHE A 41 4.08 -0.84 -9.06
N PHE A 42 5.07 -1.60 -8.59
CA PHE A 42 5.45 -2.86 -9.22
C PHE A 42 4.36 -3.92 -9.09
N GLY A 43 3.64 -3.97 -7.96
CA GLY A 43 2.46 -4.81 -7.80
C GLY A 43 1.38 -4.49 -8.84
N GLY A 44 1.08 -3.21 -9.05
CA GLY A 44 0.13 -2.76 -10.08
C GLY A 44 0.61 -3.00 -11.51
N PHE A 45 1.89 -2.73 -11.81
CA PHE A 45 2.47 -2.85 -13.15
C PHE A 45 2.54 -4.30 -13.64
N GLY A 46 2.80 -5.24 -12.73
CA GLY A 46 2.81 -6.69 -13.04
C GLY A 46 1.42 -7.30 -13.22
N THR A 47 0.36 -6.62 -12.79
CA THR A 47 -1.01 -7.16 -12.78
C THR A 47 -1.60 -7.24 -14.19
N ASN A 48 -2.00 -8.45 -14.61
CA ASN A 48 -2.67 -8.64 -15.89
C ASN A 48 -4.15 -8.22 -15.81
N LEU A 49 -4.47 -7.03 -16.33
CA LEU A 49 -5.82 -6.46 -16.33
C LEU A 49 -6.89 -7.35 -17.01
N SER A 50 -6.51 -8.22 -17.95
CA SER A 50 -7.45 -9.10 -18.63
C SER A 50 -7.91 -10.26 -17.74
N MET A 51 -7.01 -10.80 -16.91
CA MET A 51 -7.36 -11.80 -15.90
C MET A 51 -8.08 -11.17 -14.70
N ALA A 52 -7.67 -9.95 -14.32
CA ALA A 52 -8.26 -9.21 -13.22
C ALA A 52 -9.73 -8.79 -13.48
N ARG A 53 -10.08 -8.44 -14.72
CA ARG A 53 -11.38 -7.84 -15.05
C ARG A 53 -12.61 -8.62 -14.57
N GLY A 54 -12.55 -9.95 -14.56
CA GLY A 54 -13.66 -10.79 -14.08
C GLY A 54 -13.88 -10.77 -12.56
N ILE A 55 -12.85 -10.40 -11.79
CA ILE A 55 -12.80 -10.54 -10.32
C ILE A 55 -12.59 -9.22 -9.58
N ILE A 56 -12.21 -8.13 -10.26
CA ILE A 56 -11.94 -6.80 -9.68
C ILE A 56 -13.08 -6.33 -8.76
N LYS A 57 -14.35 -6.50 -9.14
CA LYS A 57 -15.48 -6.05 -8.29
C LYS A 57 -15.51 -6.74 -6.94
N LYS A 58 -15.32 -8.06 -6.92
CA LYS A 58 -15.30 -8.85 -5.68
C LYS A 58 -14.08 -8.48 -4.85
N SER A 59 -12.93 -8.36 -5.50
CA SER A 59 -11.67 -7.96 -4.88
C SER A 59 -11.75 -6.59 -4.21
N LEU A 60 -12.34 -5.59 -4.87
CA LEU A 60 -12.50 -4.24 -4.34
C LEU A 60 -13.42 -4.19 -3.12
N ILE A 61 -14.51 -4.96 -3.13
CA ILE A 61 -15.42 -5.04 -1.97
C ILE A 61 -14.69 -5.68 -0.79
N LEU A 62 -13.96 -6.77 -1.04
CA LEU A 62 -13.22 -7.49 -0.01
C LEU A 62 -12.07 -6.65 0.55
N SER A 63 -11.30 -5.98 -0.31
CA SER A 63 -10.18 -5.12 0.09
C SER A 63 -10.61 -3.81 0.74
N SER A 64 -11.88 -3.41 0.64
CA SER A 64 -12.41 -2.20 1.30
C SER A 64 -13.19 -2.55 2.56
N LEU A 65 -14.35 -3.20 2.42
CA LEU A 65 -15.20 -3.56 3.55
C LEU A 65 -14.54 -4.59 4.45
N GLY A 66 -13.80 -5.54 3.87
CA GLY A 66 -13.04 -6.52 4.64
C GLY A 66 -12.03 -5.83 5.54
N VAL A 67 -11.17 -4.97 4.98
CA VAL A 67 -10.16 -4.20 5.73
C VAL A 67 -10.78 -3.35 6.82
N ILE A 68 -11.87 -2.64 6.54
CA ILE A 68 -12.59 -1.84 7.55
C ILE A 68 -13.06 -2.75 8.70
N PHE A 69 -13.65 -3.89 8.36
CA PHE A 69 -14.18 -4.82 9.36
C PHE A 69 -13.07 -5.46 10.20
N THR A 70 -11.99 -5.95 9.58
CA THR A 70 -10.83 -6.49 10.33
C THR A 70 -10.18 -5.41 11.18
N SER A 71 -10.03 -4.19 10.67
CA SER A 71 -9.40 -3.10 11.43
C SER A 71 -10.24 -2.72 12.65
N LEU A 72 -11.56 -2.65 12.51
CA LEU A 72 -12.47 -2.37 13.62
C LEU A 72 -12.46 -3.51 14.65
N LEU A 73 -12.53 -4.77 14.23
CA LEU A 73 -12.50 -5.90 15.16
C LEU A 73 -11.17 -5.99 15.92
N THR A 74 -10.05 -5.84 15.21
CA THR A 74 -8.71 -5.81 15.83
C THR A 74 -8.56 -4.63 16.78
N GLY A 75 -9.08 -3.46 16.41
CA GLY A 75 -9.09 -2.28 17.27
C GLY A 75 -9.96 -2.47 18.51
N LEU A 76 -11.16 -3.03 18.38
CA LEU A 76 -12.02 -3.35 19.52
C LEU A 76 -11.35 -4.36 20.45
N PHE A 77 -10.69 -5.38 19.90
CA PHE A 77 -9.91 -6.33 20.69
C PHE A 77 -8.79 -5.63 21.46
N ALA A 78 -8.02 -4.76 20.82
CA ALA A 78 -6.96 -3.98 21.47
C ALA A 78 -7.52 -3.08 22.61
N HIS A 79 -8.68 -2.46 22.38
CA HIS A 79 -9.32 -1.61 23.40
C HIS A 79 -9.77 -2.43 24.62
N TYR A 80 -10.53 -3.51 24.41
CA TYR A 80 -11.13 -4.26 25.50
C TYR A 80 -10.15 -5.20 26.21
N VAL A 81 -9.23 -5.83 25.48
CA VAL A 81 -8.32 -6.86 26.02
C VAL A 81 -7.01 -6.24 26.49
N LEU A 82 -6.40 -5.38 25.66
CA LEU A 82 -5.13 -4.71 26.00
C LEU A 82 -5.34 -3.43 26.80
N LYS A 83 -6.59 -2.98 26.98
CA LYS A 83 -6.97 -1.77 27.74
C LYS A 83 -6.31 -0.49 27.21
N LEU A 84 -6.05 -0.44 25.91
CA LEU A 84 -5.51 0.74 25.24
C LEU A 84 -6.61 1.78 25.00
N ASP A 85 -6.25 3.05 24.80
CA ASP A 85 -7.22 4.08 24.45
C ASP A 85 -7.84 3.83 23.06
N TRP A 86 -9.01 4.41 22.79
CA TRP A 86 -9.75 4.22 21.54
C TRP A 86 -8.93 4.61 20.30
N TYR A 87 -8.16 5.69 20.36
CA TYR A 87 -7.39 6.18 19.21
C TYR A 87 -6.25 5.22 18.89
N SER A 88 -5.42 4.88 19.88
CA SER A 88 -4.32 3.91 19.70
C SER A 88 -4.84 2.55 19.25
N SER A 89 -5.96 2.10 19.81
CA SER A 89 -6.55 0.81 19.46
C SER A 89 -7.01 0.76 17.99
N LEU A 90 -7.74 1.78 17.53
CA LEU A 90 -8.20 1.86 16.14
C LEU A 90 -7.05 2.08 15.15
N LEU A 91 -6.02 2.81 15.54
CA LEU A 91 -4.79 2.96 14.76
C LEU A 91 -4.07 1.63 14.59
N ILE A 92 -3.88 0.87 15.68
CA ILE A 92 -3.29 -0.48 15.63
C ILE A 92 -4.12 -1.37 14.71
N GLY A 93 -5.44 -1.36 14.86
CA GLY A 93 -6.33 -2.13 14.00
C GLY A 93 -6.16 -1.81 12.51
N SER A 94 -6.01 -0.53 12.18
CA SER A 94 -5.86 -0.06 10.80
C SER A 94 -4.52 -0.43 10.18
N VAL A 95 -3.44 -0.30 10.94
CA VAL A 95 -2.08 -0.69 10.50
C VAL A 95 -2.00 -2.19 10.26
N LEU A 96 -2.69 -2.99 11.07
CA LEU A 96 -2.76 -4.45 10.94
C LEU A 96 -3.82 -4.94 9.94
N GLY A 97 -4.60 -4.04 9.34
CA GLY A 97 -5.72 -4.37 8.46
C GLY A 97 -5.30 -4.81 7.05
N SER A 98 -4.08 -4.48 6.62
CA SER A 98 -3.51 -4.91 5.34
C SER A 98 -2.99 -6.36 5.42
N THR A 99 -3.08 -7.08 4.29
CA THR A 99 -2.61 -8.47 4.16
C THR A 99 -1.63 -8.62 2.99
N ASP A 100 -0.52 -9.34 3.21
CA ASP A 100 0.48 -9.67 2.18
C ASP A 100 0.25 -11.08 1.61
N ALA A 101 -0.25 -11.15 0.37
CA ALA A 101 -0.42 -12.41 -0.34
C ALA A 101 0.89 -12.94 -0.93
N ALA A 102 1.92 -12.10 -1.17
CA ALA A 102 3.17 -12.52 -1.79
C ALA A 102 3.92 -13.55 -0.93
N SER A 103 3.92 -13.34 0.40
CA SER A 103 4.48 -14.31 1.35
C SER A 103 3.76 -15.66 1.33
N VAL A 104 2.43 -15.66 1.22
CA VAL A 104 1.62 -16.89 1.15
C VAL A 104 1.87 -17.62 -0.17
N PHE A 105 1.92 -16.90 -1.29
CA PHE A 105 2.21 -17.48 -2.60
C PHE A 105 3.61 -18.08 -2.70
N ALA A 106 4.62 -17.44 -2.10
CA ALA A 106 5.96 -17.99 -2.06
C ALA A 106 5.98 -19.39 -1.41
N ILE A 107 5.20 -19.58 -0.34
CA ILE A 107 5.05 -20.85 0.37
C ILE A 107 4.22 -21.85 -0.45
N LEU A 108 3.07 -21.44 -1.01
CA LEU A 108 2.24 -22.32 -1.83
C LEU A 108 3.00 -22.84 -3.05
N ARG A 109 3.80 -21.97 -3.69
CA ARG A 109 4.64 -22.33 -4.84
C ARG A 109 5.80 -23.24 -4.44
N SER A 110 6.44 -23.03 -3.28
CA SER A 110 7.47 -23.94 -2.77
C SER A 110 6.93 -25.34 -2.47
N HIS A 111 5.65 -25.44 -2.10
CA HIS A 111 4.95 -26.70 -1.88
C HIS A 111 4.22 -27.26 -3.12
N LYS A 112 4.39 -26.65 -4.30
CA LYS A 112 3.70 -27.04 -5.56
C LYS A 112 2.17 -27.09 -5.46
N LEU A 113 1.58 -26.33 -4.55
CA LEU A 113 0.14 -26.22 -4.40
C LEU A 113 -0.36 -25.19 -5.42
N ASN A 114 -0.94 -25.66 -6.52
CA ASN A 114 -1.62 -24.80 -7.48
C ASN A 114 -3.02 -24.47 -7.00
N LEU A 115 -3.31 -23.17 -6.85
CA LEU A 115 -4.62 -22.66 -6.54
C LEU A 115 -5.53 -22.77 -7.78
N LYS A 116 -6.73 -23.35 -7.62
CA LYS A 116 -7.74 -23.50 -8.68
C LYS A 116 -8.55 -22.19 -8.87
N GLU A 117 -9.23 -22.06 -10.00
CA GLU A 117 -10.29 -21.05 -10.21
C GLU A 117 -9.86 -19.57 -10.09
N ASN A 118 -8.68 -19.19 -10.59
CA ASN A 118 -8.19 -17.79 -10.54
C ASN A 118 -8.10 -17.17 -9.13
N THR A 119 -8.13 -17.99 -8.07
CA THR A 119 -8.02 -17.50 -6.68
C THR A 119 -6.68 -16.83 -6.42
N ALA A 120 -5.62 -17.25 -7.11
CA ALA A 120 -4.33 -16.56 -7.05
C ALA A 120 -4.42 -15.10 -7.54
N SER A 121 -5.00 -14.88 -8.72
CA SER A 121 -5.18 -13.52 -9.24
C SER A 121 -6.15 -12.70 -8.38
N LEU A 122 -7.14 -13.34 -7.74
CA LEU A 122 -8.05 -12.66 -6.81
C LEU A 122 -7.32 -12.19 -5.56
N LEU A 123 -6.56 -13.08 -4.93
CA LEU A 123 -5.78 -12.79 -3.73
C LEU A 123 -4.66 -11.78 -4.00
N GLU A 124 -4.06 -11.78 -5.19
CA GLU A 124 -3.05 -10.79 -5.59
C GLU A 124 -3.65 -9.39 -5.72
N ILE A 125 -4.83 -9.28 -6.34
CA ILE A 125 -5.53 -7.99 -6.45
C ILE A 125 -6.09 -7.55 -5.09
N GLU A 126 -6.59 -8.49 -4.27
CA GLU A 126 -7.09 -8.21 -2.94
C GLU A 126 -5.97 -7.68 -2.04
N SER A 127 -4.83 -8.36 -2.05
CA SER A 127 -3.63 -7.97 -1.30
C SER A 127 -3.08 -6.63 -1.78
N GLY A 128 -2.91 -6.43 -3.09
CA GLY A 128 -2.42 -5.16 -3.61
C GLY A 128 -3.39 -3.98 -3.40
N SER A 129 -4.71 -4.25 -3.35
CA SER A 129 -5.71 -3.21 -3.16
C SER A 129 -5.95 -2.86 -1.70
N ASN A 130 -5.69 -3.79 -0.76
CA ASN A 130 -5.94 -3.55 0.66
C ASN A 130 -4.98 -2.51 1.25
N ASP A 131 -3.77 -2.39 0.71
CA ASP A 131 -2.70 -1.51 1.20
C ASP A 131 -3.14 -0.04 1.17
N PRO A 132 -3.62 0.51 0.03
CA PRO A 132 -4.22 1.84 0.00
C PRO A 132 -5.38 2.03 0.98
N PHE A 133 -6.26 1.03 1.16
CA PHE A 133 -7.40 1.17 2.07
C PHE A 133 -6.98 1.20 3.54
N ALA A 134 -6.04 0.34 3.94
CA ALA A 134 -5.47 0.32 5.29
C ALA A 134 -4.72 1.63 5.59
N TYR A 135 -3.98 2.15 4.60
CA TYR A 135 -3.31 3.44 4.70
C TYR A 135 -4.31 4.59 4.89
N VAL A 136 -5.34 4.68 4.05
CA VAL A 136 -6.41 5.69 4.14
C VAL A 136 -7.09 5.63 5.51
N LEU A 137 -7.37 4.44 6.04
CA LEU A 137 -7.98 4.26 7.35
C LEU A 137 -7.04 4.70 8.49
N THR A 138 -5.75 4.45 8.37
CA THR A 138 -4.74 4.91 9.33
C THR A 138 -4.67 6.44 9.36
N ILE A 139 -4.61 7.08 8.19
CA ILE A 139 -4.66 8.55 8.08
C ILE A 139 -5.98 9.10 8.63
N ALA A 140 -7.10 8.42 8.39
CA ALA A 140 -8.41 8.80 8.91
C ALA A 140 -8.39 8.90 10.44
N PHE A 141 -7.92 7.86 11.14
CA PHE A 141 -7.87 7.88 12.60
C PHE A 141 -6.82 8.83 13.15
N LEU A 142 -5.66 8.99 12.49
CA LEU A 142 -4.67 10.01 12.86
C LEU A 142 -5.24 11.43 12.78
N THR A 143 -6.03 11.70 11.74
CA THR A 143 -6.63 13.02 11.52
C THR A 143 -7.80 13.27 12.48
N LEU A 144 -8.57 12.22 12.80
CA LEU A 144 -9.62 12.25 13.82
C LEU A 144 -9.04 12.57 15.21
N SER A 145 -7.88 12.01 15.55
CA SER A 145 -7.16 12.31 16.80
C SER A 145 -6.77 13.80 16.91
N LYS A 146 -6.57 14.49 15.77
CA LYS A 146 -6.29 15.93 15.71
C LYS A 146 -7.55 16.82 15.73
N GLY A 147 -8.76 16.24 15.80
CA GLY A 147 -10.02 16.97 15.97
C GLY A 147 -10.62 17.61 14.71
N SER A 148 -10.23 17.18 13.51
CA SER A 148 -10.74 17.77 12.25
C SER A 148 -12.17 17.33 11.92
N LEU A 149 -13.09 18.28 11.67
CA LEU A 149 -14.53 18.06 11.49
C LEU A 149 -14.99 17.51 10.12
N ASN A 150 -14.13 17.46 9.09
CA ASN A 150 -14.54 17.06 7.72
C ASN A 150 -13.76 15.85 7.18
N LEU A 151 -13.63 14.80 8.00
CA LEU A 151 -12.89 13.58 7.68
C LEU A 151 -13.32 12.89 6.37
N PRO A 152 -14.62 12.62 6.10
CA PRO A 152 -15.02 11.89 4.91
C PRO A 152 -14.73 12.67 3.63
N LEU A 153 -14.90 13.99 3.66
CA LEU A 153 -14.61 14.87 2.53
C LEU A 153 -13.11 14.96 2.25
N LEU A 154 -12.28 15.00 3.30
CA LEU A 154 -10.82 15.00 3.18
C LEU A 154 -10.31 13.72 2.53
N LEU A 155 -10.74 12.57 3.04
CA LEU A 155 -10.31 11.27 2.51
C LEU A 155 -10.82 11.06 1.08
N PHE A 156 -12.06 11.45 0.80
CA PHE A 156 -12.61 11.38 -0.55
C PHE A 156 -11.79 12.23 -1.53
N LYS A 157 -11.45 13.47 -1.15
CA LYS A 157 -10.55 14.32 -1.95
C LYS A 157 -9.19 13.66 -2.15
N GLN A 158 -8.57 13.16 -1.08
CA GLN A 158 -7.25 12.52 -1.16
C GLN A 158 -7.22 11.37 -2.16
N VAL A 159 -8.23 10.50 -2.10
CA VAL A 159 -8.35 9.34 -3.00
C VAL A 159 -8.65 9.79 -4.43
N CYS A 160 -9.61 10.68 -4.63
CA CYS A 160 -9.98 11.15 -5.97
C CYS A 160 -8.84 11.91 -6.67
N PHE A 161 -8.13 12.79 -5.97
CA PHE A 161 -6.99 13.51 -6.53
C PHE A 161 -5.84 12.55 -6.85
N GLY A 162 -5.51 11.60 -5.95
CA GLY A 162 -4.48 10.60 -6.22
C GLY A 162 -4.76 9.76 -7.47
N LEU A 163 -5.99 9.24 -7.61
CA LEU A 163 -6.40 8.49 -8.80
C LEU A 163 -6.36 9.35 -10.07
N ALA A 164 -6.81 10.60 -9.99
CA ALA A 164 -6.82 11.51 -11.13
C ALA A 164 -5.40 11.81 -11.62
N VAL A 165 -4.49 12.17 -10.71
CA VAL A 165 -3.09 12.46 -11.01
C VAL A 165 -2.41 11.22 -11.59
N GLY A 166 -2.55 10.06 -10.94
CA GLY A 166 -2.00 8.79 -11.42
C GLY A 166 -2.49 8.42 -12.82
N TYR A 167 -3.78 8.59 -13.10
CA TYR A 167 -4.33 8.33 -14.42
C TYR A 167 -3.79 9.28 -15.49
N ILE A 168 -3.62 10.56 -15.18
CA ILE A 168 -3.05 11.55 -16.09
C ILE A 168 -1.61 11.17 -16.43
N PHE A 169 -0.77 10.91 -15.43
CA PHE A 169 0.62 10.51 -15.64
C PHE A 169 0.72 9.20 -16.43
N ALA A 170 -0.09 8.19 -16.12
CA ALA A 170 -0.14 6.95 -16.89
C ALA A 170 -0.48 7.18 -18.38
N LYS A 171 -1.46 8.05 -18.66
CA LYS A 171 -1.86 8.37 -20.04
C LYS A 171 -0.79 9.18 -20.78
N VAL A 172 -0.16 10.14 -20.11
CA VAL A 172 0.93 10.96 -20.66
C VAL A 172 2.15 10.10 -20.97
N SER A 173 2.60 9.26 -20.02
CA SER A 173 3.72 8.35 -20.22
C SER A 173 3.47 7.41 -21.39
N ARG A 174 2.28 6.81 -21.47
CA ARG A 174 1.88 5.95 -22.59
C ARG A 174 1.87 6.70 -23.93
N TYR A 175 1.45 7.95 -23.95
CA TYR A 175 1.45 8.78 -25.16
C TYR A 175 2.88 9.08 -25.63
N ILE A 176 3.77 9.46 -24.72
CA ILE A 176 5.18 9.75 -25.04
C ILE A 176 5.86 8.50 -25.59
N ILE A 177 5.72 7.36 -24.91
CA ILE A 177 6.31 6.07 -25.34
C ILE A 177 5.85 5.69 -26.76
N ARG A 178 4.57 5.95 -27.09
CA ARG A 178 4.02 5.61 -28.41
C ARG A 178 4.40 6.59 -29.52
N LYS A 179 4.69 7.85 -29.17
CA LYS A 179 4.94 8.91 -30.15
C LYS A 179 6.41 9.02 -30.53
N VAL A 180 7.31 8.72 -29.59
CA VAL A 180 8.76 8.78 -29.84
C VAL A 180 9.21 7.46 -30.44
N ASN A 181 9.48 7.48 -31.75
CA ASN A 181 10.20 6.39 -32.42
C ASN A 181 11.65 6.38 -31.92
N ASN A 182 12.20 5.22 -31.52
CA ASN A 182 13.50 5.00 -30.85
C ASN A 182 13.57 5.10 -29.31
N ILE A 183 12.50 4.73 -28.58
CA ILE A 183 12.65 4.43 -27.15
C ILE A 183 13.00 2.95 -26.99
N ASP A 184 14.18 2.66 -26.44
CA ASP A 184 14.55 1.29 -26.06
C ASP A 184 13.85 0.85 -24.75
N SER A 185 14.04 -0.42 -24.36
CA SER A 185 13.44 -0.93 -23.12
C SER A 185 13.94 -0.22 -21.85
N GLY A 186 15.21 0.22 -21.83
CA GLY A 186 15.80 0.93 -20.70
C GLY A 186 15.22 2.34 -20.51
N MET A 187 15.12 3.10 -21.60
CA MET A 187 14.50 4.43 -21.61
C MET A 187 13.01 4.37 -21.29
N SER A 188 12.31 3.33 -21.75
CA SER A 188 10.90 3.10 -21.38
C SER A 188 10.75 2.92 -19.88
N MET A 189 11.57 2.05 -19.28
CA MET A 189 11.54 1.82 -17.83
C MET A 189 11.91 3.07 -17.04
N ALA A 190 12.94 3.80 -17.46
CA ALA A 190 13.34 5.07 -16.84
C ALA A 190 12.19 6.10 -16.86
N LEU A 191 11.50 6.23 -18.00
CA LEU A 191 10.35 7.14 -18.13
C LEU A 191 9.18 6.70 -17.26
N ILE A 192 8.90 5.40 -17.18
CA ILE A 192 7.84 4.85 -16.34
C ILE A 192 8.14 5.12 -14.86
N THR A 193 9.35 4.82 -14.39
CA THR A 193 9.80 5.10 -13.02
C THR A 193 9.79 6.60 -12.70
N ALA A 194 10.24 7.45 -13.62
CA ALA A 194 10.16 8.90 -13.45
C ALA A 194 8.71 9.37 -13.33
N SER A 195 7.80 8.84 -14.14
CA SER A 195 6.38 9.18 -14.09
C SER A 195 5.69 8.71 -12.82
N MET A 196 6.09 7.57 -12.27
CA MET A 196 5.63 7.08 -10.96
C MET A 196 6.02 8.06 -9.85
N LEU A 197 7.29 8.45 -9.77
CA LEU A 197 7.77 9.40 -8.75
C LEU A 197 7.14 10.78 -8.89
N LEU A 198 7.01 11.28 -10.13
CA LEU A 198 6.35 12.56 -10.41
C LEU A 198 4.87 12.52 -10.04
N SER A 199 4.18 11.42 -10.32
CA SER A 199 2.78 11.24 -9.94
C SER A 199 2.62 11.31 -8.42
N TYR A 200 3.45 10.60 -7.67
CA TYR A 200 3.45 10.65 -6.20
C TYR A 200 3.70 12.07 -5.68
N SER A 201 4.80 12.71 -6.11
CA SER A 201 5.18 14.04 -5.64
C SER A 201 4.13 15.11 -5.99
N THR A 202 3.55 15.03 -7.19
CA THR A 202 2.49 15.95 -7.63
C THR A 202 1.21 15.73 -6.83
N SER A 203 0.85 14.47 -6.57
CA SER A 203 -0.31 14.13 -5.74
C SER A 203 -0.15 14.72 -4.34
N GLU A 204 1.00 14.46 -3.70
CA GLU A 204 1.32 14.93 -2.36
C GLU A 204 1.21 16.46 -2.24
N PHE A 205 1.74 17.21 -3.22
CA PHE A 205 1.67 18.68 -3.24
C PHE A 205 0.25 19.23 -3.37
N ILE A 206 -0.63 18.55 -4.13
CA ILE A 206 -2.03 18.97 -4.36
C ILE A 206 -2.94 18.54 -3.18
N GLY A 207 -2.41 17.80 -2.21
CA GLY A 207 -3.19 17.22 -1.11
C GLY A 207 -3.99 15.98 -1.53
N GLY A 208 -3.66 15.38 -2.68
CA GLY A 208 -4.06 14.03 -3.04
C GLY A 208 -3.09 13.05 -2.39
N MET A 209 -3.57 12.02 -1.70
CA MET A 209 -2.66 11.00 -1.17
C MET A 209 -3.21 9.63 -1.50
N ILE A 210 -2.75 9.11 -2.64
CA ILE A 210 -2.66 7.68 -2.90
C ILE A 210 -1.22 7.45 -3.30
N ILE A 211 -0.59 6.52 -2.60
CA ILE A 211 0.70 5.93 -2.96
C ILE A 211 0.50 5.06 -4.20
#